data_AF-A0A8I6WNV0-F1
#
_entry.id   AF-A0A8I6WNV0-F1
#
_cell.length_a   1.000
_cell.length_b   1.000
_cell.length_c   1.000
_cell.angle_alpha   90.00
_cell.angle_beta   90.00
_cell.angle_gamma   90.00
#
_symmetry.space_group_name_H-M   'P 1'
#
loop_
_entity.id
_entity.type
_entity.pdbx_description
1 polymer ?
#
loop_
_entity_poly.entity_id
_entity_poly.type
_entity_poly.pdbx_seq_one_letter_code
_entity_poly.pdbx_strand_id
1 'polypeptide(L)'
;MQVDAFAKRTAQARKYVSSASRKGTPAQTQALSFCDTMYMNTQDTIGAAQRAISFKDKGTAKIMLQLAVQDFQSCDRPFQQSGIPNPMLKYDAELSQLANNCMQLANMM
;
A
#
# COMPACT_ATOMS: atom_id res chain seq x y z
N MET A 1 -13.28 -11.19 -2.28
CA MET A 1 -13.51 -10.31 -1.11
C MET A 1 -12.80 -8.97 -1.33
N GLN A 2 -13.22 -7.86 -0.71
CA GLN A 2 -12.53 -6.55 -0.86
C GLN A 2 -11.02 -6.65 -0.53
N VAL A 3 -10.67 -7.48 0.44
CA VAL A 3 -9.27 -7.70 0.85
C VAL A 3 -8.44 -8.41 -0.23
N ASP A 4 -9.04 -9.28 -1.05
CA ASP A 4 -8.34 -9.92 -2.18
C ASP A 4 -8.09 -8.94 -3.31
N ALA A 5 -9.05 -8.04 -3.57
CA ALA A 5 -8.88 -6.98 -4.55
C ALA A 5 -7.75 -6.03 -4.11
N PHE A 6 -7.70 -5.73 -2.82
CA PHE A 6 -6.61 -4.96 -2.23
C PHE A 6 -5.25 -5.65 -2.41
N ALA A 7 -5.13 -6.93 -2.03
CA ALA A 7 -3.91 -7.71 -2.22
C ALA A 7 -3.43 -7.74 -3.69
N LYS A 8 -4.35 -7.97 -4.63
CA LYS A 8 -4.05 -7.98 -6.07
C LYS A 8 -3.57 -6.63 -6.57
N ARG A 9 -4.21 -5.53 -6.14
CA ARG A 9 -3.82 -4.18 -6.57
C ARG A 9 -2.47 -3.78 -5.98
N THR A 10 -2.18 -4.14 -4.73
CA THR A 10 -0.86 -3.90 -4.12
C THR A 10 0.24 -4.66 -4.87
N ALA A 11 -0.01 -5.93 -5.23
CA ALA A 11 0.93 -6.71 -6.04
C ALA A 11 1.16 -6.09 -7.44
N GLN A 12 0.13 -5.49 -8.03
CA GLN A 12 0.25 -4.76 -9.29
C GLN A 12 1.09 -3.49 -9.15
N ALA A 13 0.90 -2.72 -8.07
CA ALA A 13 1.71 -1.53 -7.78
C ALA A 13 3.20 -1.89 -7.66
N ARG A 14 3.54 -2.97 -6.95
CA ARG A 14 4.93 -3.48 -6.87
C ARG A 14 5.52 -3.87 -8.22
N LYS A 15 4.75 -4.56 -9.07
CA LYS A 15 5.20 -4.87 -10.45
C LYS A 15 5.49 -3.59 -11.23
N TYR A 16 4.65 -2.58 -11.08
CA TYR A 16 4.86 -1.29 -11.71
C TYR A 16 6.11 -0.59 -11.18
N VAL A 17 6.33 -0.58 -9.87
CA VAL A 17 7.58 -0.08 -9.25
C VAL A 17 8.81 -0.73 -9.87
N SER A 18 8.85 -2.06 -9.92
CA SER A 18 9.99 -2.79 -10.53
C SER A 18 10.24 -2.38 -11.99
N SER A 19 9.17 -2.18 -12.76
CA SER A 19 9.28 -1.74 -14.15
C SER A 19 9.74 -0.28 -14.30
N ALA A 20 9.26 0.61 -13.42
CA ALA A 20 9.58 2.03 -13.42
C ALA A 20 11.03 2.26 -12.95
N SER A 21 11.50 1.51 -11.95
CA SER A 21 12.86 1.59 -11.42
C SER A 21 13.93 1.24 -12.46
N ARG A 22 13.61 0.43 -13.47
CA ARG A 22 14.55 0.10 -14.56
C ARG A 22 14.74 1.25 -15.55
N LYS A 23 13.82 2.21 -15.59
CA LYS A 23 13.81 3.33 -16.55
C LYS A 23 14.06 4.68 -15.88
N GLY A 24 14.09 4.73 -14.55
CA GLY A 24 14.22 5.95 -13.78
C GLY A 24 15.65 6.44 -13.61
N THR A 25 15.79 7.70 -13.20
CA THR A 25 17.06 8.25 -12.71
C THR A 25 17.45 7.59 -11.38
N PRO A 26 18.72 7.68 -10.92
CA PRO A 26 19.11 7.11 -9.63
C PRO A 26 18.24 7.56 -8.45
N ALA A 27 17.90 8.87 -8.39
CA ALA A 27 17.02 9.42 -7.37
C ALA A 27 15.60 8.83 -7.46
N GLN A 28 15.06 8.69 -8.68
CA GLN A 28 13.74 8.08 -8.89
C GLN A 28 13.74 6.60 -8.52
N THR A 29 14.80 5.86 -8.88
CA THR A 29 14.97 4.45 -8.53
C THR A 29 15.07 4.24 -7.02
N GLN A 30 15.75 5.14 -6.30
CA GLN A 30 15.82 5.08 -4.85
C GLN A 30 14.45 5.38 -4.20
N ALA A 31 13.74 6.39 -4.67
CA ALA A 31 12.38 6.70 -4.22
C ALA A 31 11.40 5.55 -4.51
N LEU A 32 11.50 4.95 -5.69
CA LEU A 32 10.70 3.78 -6.07
C LEU A 32 11.04 2.54 -5.24
N SER A 33 12.31 2.31 -4.89
CA SER A 33 12.72 1.24 -3.98
C SER A 33 12.09 1.39 -2.59
N PHE A 34 11.99 2.63 -2.10
CA PHE A 34 11.27 2.92 -0.87
C PHE A 34 9.78 2.56 -0.98
N CYS A 35 9.12 2.90 -2.10
CA CYS A 35 7.74 2.47 -2.35
C CYS A 35 7.58 0.96 -2.44
N ASP A 36 8.53 0.23 -3.04
CA ASP A 36 8.45 -1.25 -3.06
C ASP A 36 8.47 -1.82 -1.64
N THR A 37 9.28 -1.24 -0.76
CA THR A 37 9.34 -1.64 0.66
C THR A 37 8.02 -1.35 1.36
N MET A 38 7.44 -0.16 1.17
CA MET A 38 6.13 0.19 1.74
C MET A 38 5.02 -0.74 1.25
N TYR A 39 5.00 -1.04 -0.05
CA TYR A 39 4.02 -1.98 -0.60
C TYR A 39 4.23 -3.42 -0.17
N MET A 40 5.47 -3.85 0.06
CA MET A 40 5.77 -5.15 0.65
C MET A 40 5.21 -5.23 2.07
N ASN A 41 5.47 -4.23 2.92
CA ASN A 41 4.92 -4.14 4.28
C ASN A 41 3.38 -4.16 4.26
N THR A 42 2.78 -3.45 3.31
CA THR A 42 1.35 -3.47 3.08
C THR A 42 0.85 -4.88 2.75
N GLN A 43 1.55 -5.67 1.93
CA GLN A 43 1.12 -7.04 1.63
C GLN A 43 1.07 -7.93 2.88
N ASP A 44 2.06 -7.81 3.75
CA ASP A 44 2.09 -8.52 5.04
C ASP A 44 0.94 -8.07 5.95
N THR A 45 0.71 -6.76 5.97
CA THR A 45 -0.37 -6.10 6.70
C THR A 45 -1.75 -6.54 6.22
N ILE A 46 -1.94 -6.72 4.91
CA ILE A 46 -3.16 -7.26 4.32
C ILE A 46 -3.41 -8.70 4.81
N GLY A 47 -2.37 -9.54 4.78
CA GLY A 47 -2.48 -10.92 5.29
C GLY A 47 -2.81 -10.97 6.79
N ALA A 48 -2.23 -10.06 7.58
CA ALA A 48 -2.57 -9.91 8.99
C ALA A 48 -4.02 -9.44 9.19
N ALA A 49 -4.48 -8.47 8.41
CA ALA A 49 -5.87 -7.99 8.44
C ALA A 49 -6.87 -9.09 8.07
N GLN A 50 -6.58 -9.93 7.06
CA GLN A 50 -7.43 -11.07 6.68
C GLN A 50 -7.57 -12.08 7.83
N ARG A 51 -6.47 -12.39 8.52
CA ARG A 51 -6.50 -13.28 9.69
C ARG A 51 -7.30 -12.67 10.82
N ALA A 52 -7.07 -11.39 11.15
CA ALA A 52 -7.79 -10.67 12.18
C ALA A 52 -9.31 -10.64 11.91
N ILE A 53 -9.70 -10.36 10.66
CA ILE A 53 -11.09 -10.44 10.17
C ILE A 53 -11.69 -11.85 10.41
N SER A 54 -10.94 -12.90 10.09
CA SER A 54 -11.37 -14.30 10.28
C SER A 54 -11.58 -14.65 11.75
N PHE A 55 -10.77 -14.08 12.66
CA PHE A 55 -10.91 -14.22 14.11
C PHE A 55 -11.86 -13.20 14.74
N LYS A 56 -12.53 -12.34 13.94
CA LYS A 56 -13.38 -11.23 14.41
C LYS A 56 -12.65 -10.21 15.29
N ASP A 57 -11.32 -10.13 15.19
CA ASP A 57 -10.51 -9.11 15.84
C ASP A 57 -10.53 -7.82 15.01
N LYS A 58 -11.57 -7.00 15.26
CA LYS A 58 -11.76 -5.73 14.58
C LYS A 58 -10.65 -4.71 14.89
N GLY A 59 -10.11 -4.76 16.11
CA GLY A 59 -9.07 -3.84 16.57
C GLY A 59 -7.79 -4.02 15.75
N THR A 60 -7.31 -5.25 15.69
CA THR A 60 -6.13 -5.59 14.88
C THR A 60 -6.39 -5.35 13.40
N ALA A 61 -7.55 -5.75 12.86
CA ALA A 61 -7.88 -5.52 11.45
C ALA A 61 -7.82 -4.03 11.08
N LYS A 62 -8.37 -3.15 11.93
CA LYS A 62 -8.34 -1.70 11.72
C LYS A 62 -6.91 -1.14 11.79
N ILE A 63 -6.14 -1.52 12.80
CA ILE A 63 -4.74 -1.06 12.95
C ILE A 63 -3.92 -1.44 11.72
N MET A 64 -4.03 -2.68 11.26
CA MET A 64 -3.34 -3.16 10.07
C MET A 64 -3.75 -2.32 8.85
N LEU A 65 -5.04 -2.16 8.58
CA LEU A 65 -5.48 -1.38 7.43
C LEU A 65 -5.08 0.12 7.50
N GLN A 66 -4.99 0.70 8.70
CA GLN A 66 -4.47 2.05 8.89
C GLN A 66 -2.96 2.14 8.60
N LEU A 67 -2.17 1.14 9.00
CA LEU A 67 -0.75 1.06 8.66
C LEU A 67 -0.54 1.00 7.16
N ALA A 68 -1.36 0.22 6.43
CA ALA A 68 -1.30 0.20 4.97
C ALA A 68 -1.54 1.58 4.34
N VAL A 69 -2.50 2.37 4.85
CA VAL A 69 -2.72 3.74 4.37
C VAL A 69 -1.50 4.64 4.65
N GLN A 70 -0.85 4.47 5.80
CA GLN A 70 0.37 5.22 6.15
C GLN A 70 1.56 4.84 5.26
N ASP A 71 1.68 3.57 4.88
CA ASP A 71 2.70 3.09 3.95
C ASP A 71 2.59 3.81 2.60
N PHE A 72 1.36 3.96 2.07
CA PHE A 72 1.11 4.67 0.80
C PHE A 72 1.44 6.16 0.89
N GLN A 73 1.08 6.81 1.98
CA GLN A 73 1.47 8.20 2.23
C GLN A 73 2.98 8.36 2.39
N SER A 74 3.65 7.35 2.97
CA SER A 74 5.10 7.37 3.16
C SER A 74 5.84 7.20 1.83
N CYS A 75 5.32 6.41 0.89
CA CYS A 75 5.87 6.22 -0.45
C CYS A 75 6.09 7.56 -1.20
N ASP A 76 5.25 8.57 -0.97
CA ASP A 76 5.38 9.87 -1.65
C ASP A 76 6.53 10.75 -1.10
N ARG A 77 6.96 10.53 0.15
CA ARG A 77 7.93 11.42 0.84
C ARG A 77 9.27 11.56 0.12
N PRO A 78 9.94 10.48 -0.36
CA PRO A 78 11.22 10.62 -1.04
C PRO A 78 11.12 11.39 -2.37
N PHE A 79 9.97 11.31 -3.06
CA PHE A 79 9.71 12.07 -4.28
C PHE A 79 9.57 13.56 -3.98
N GLN A 80 8.80 13.92 -2.95
CA GLN A 80 8.66 15.30 -2.50
C GLN A 80 10.00 15.91 -2.08
N GLN A 81 10.79 15.17 -1.29
CA GLN A 81 12.13 15.61 -0.84
C GLN A 81 13.11 15.82 -2.00
N SER A 82 12.99 15.00 -3.04
CA SER A 82 13.85 15.06 -4.22
C SER A 82 13.32 15.99 -5.32
N GLY A 83 12.14 16.60 -5.13
CA GLY A 83 11.51 17.49 -6.12
C GLY A 83 11.12 16.80 -7.43
N ILE A 84 10.96 15.47 -7.42
CA ILE A 84 10.63 14.67 -8.61
C ILE A 84 9.17 14.20 -8.58
N PRO A 85 8.49 14.09 -9.73
CA PRO A 85 7.13 13.55 -9.78
C PRO A 85 7.07 12.10 -9.30
N ASN A 86 6.11 11.79 -8.43
CA ASN A 86 5.84 10.42 -7.99
C ASN A 86 4.92 9.71 -9.00
N PRO A 87 5.41 8.68 -9.72
CA PRO A 87 4.58 7.90 -10.66
C PRO A 87 3.62 6.94 -9.95
N MET A 88 3.72 6.80 -8.63
CA MET A 88 2.89 5.92 -7.80
C MET A 88 1.64 6.57 -7.24
N LEU A 89 1.49 7.91 -7.33
CA LEU A 89 0.36 8.65 -6.72
C LEU A 89 -1.02 8.06 -7.02
N LYS A 90 -1.24 7.60 -8.25
CA LYS A 90 -2.51 6.98 -8.64
C LYS A 90 -2.72 5.63 -7.93
N TYR A 91 -1.67 4.82 -7.83
CA TYR A 91 -1.72 3.57 -7.08
C TYR A 91 -1.94 3.83 -5.59
N ASP A 92 -1.23 4.80 -5.00
CA ASP A 92 -1.36 5.16 -3.59
C ASP A 92 -2.80 5.59 -3.24
N ALA A 93 -3.42 6.40 -4.09
CA ALA A 93 -4.80 6.85 -3.92
C ALA A 93 -5.81 5.68 -4.00
N GLU A 94 -5.68 4.84 -5.03
CA GLU A 94 -6.56 3.68 -5.21
C GLU A 94 -6.40 2.65 -4.08
N LEU A 95 -5.17 2.37 -3.66
CA LEU A 95 -4.85 1.46 -2.57
C LEU A 95 -5.36 1.98 -1.23
N SER A 96 -5.23 3.29 -0.98
CA SER A 96 -5.80 3.94 0.20
C SER A 96 -7.33 3.80 0.24
N GLN A 97 -8.00 3.96 -0.91
CA GLN A 97 -9.45 3.76 -1.00
C GLN A 97 -9.84 2.30 -0.70
N LEU A 98 -9.11 1.32 -1.23
CA LEU A 98 -9.35 -0.10 -0.95
C LEU A 98 -9.13 -0.44 0.54
N ALA A 99 -8.09 0.10 1.16
CA ALA A 99 -7.84 -0.05 2.59
C ALA A 99 -8.98 0.54 3.42
N ASN A 100 -9.46 1.73 3.07
CA ASN A 100 -10.62 2.37 3.72
C ASN A 100 -11.90 1.54 3.59
N ASN A 101 -12.16 0.98 2.40
CA ASN A 101 -13.31 0.09 2.20
C ASN A 101 -13.21 -1.17 3.07
N CYS A 102 -12.01 -1.76 3.19
CA CYS A 102 -11.78 -2.90 4.08
C CYS A 102 -12.01 -2.54 5.55
N MET A 103 -11.65 -1.32 5.98
CA MET A 103 -11.88 -0.85 7.35
C MET A 103 -13.37 -0.69 7.65
N GLN A 104 -14.14 -0.13 6.71
CA GLN A 104 -15.58 0.00 6.85
C GLN A 104 -16.24 -1.37 7.00
N LEU A 105 -15.84 -2.34 6.18
CA LEU A 105 -16.33 -3.71 6.30
C LEU A 105 -15.97 -4.33 7.65
N ALA A 106 -14.72 -4.21 8.11
CA ALA A 106 -14.29 -4.74 9.40
C ALA A 106 -15.09 -4.14 10.59
N ASN A 107 -15.52 -2.87 10.48
CA ASN A 107 -16.36 -2.24 11.50
C ASN A 107 -17.80 -2.79 11.52
N MET A 108 -18.32 -3.27 10.38
CA MET A 108 -19.67 -3.82 10.23
C MET A 108 -19.79 -5.30 10.63
N MET A 109 -18.67 -5.97 10.95
CA MET A 109 -18.64 -7.40 11.32
C MET A 109 -19.08 -7.68 12.76
#